data_AF-A0A7K0FHG9-F1
#
_entry.id   AF-A0A7K0FHG9-F1
#
_cell.length_a   1.000
_cell.length_b   1.000
_cell.length_c   1.000
_cell.angle_alpha   90.00
_cell.angle_beta   90.00
_cell.angle_gamma   90.00
#
_symmetry.space_group_name_H-M   'P 1'
#
loop_
_entity.id
_entity.type
_entity.pdbx_description
1 polymer ?
#
loop_
_entity_poly.entity_id
_entity_poly.type
_entity_poly.pdbx_seq_one_letter_code
_entity_poly.pdbx_strand_id
1 'polypeptide(L)'
;MKNTVKIVAILLFVINSNCKAQQMVQVPMDAYKLKENEQQFINKPLKNLLKEIKPEIKFVSGTVDYPPFFSFRFISREEIMKKSINDNTFGIGLYVYVKEPLDWNFDKRPKDTASKWTKEDLEKYGNLTVERIKVIGKE
;
A
#
# COMPACT_ATOMS: atom_id res chain seq x y z
N MET A 1 42.30 -22.03 17.89
CA MET A 1 40.96 -21.60 18.40
C MET A 1 40.59 -20.15 18.05
N LYS A 2 41.50 -19.16 18.06
CA LYS A 2 41.13 -17.76 17.72
C LYS A 2 40.58 -17.56 16.29
N ASN A 3 41.12 -18.27 15.29
CA ASN A 3 40.67 -18.11 13.90
C ASN A 3 39.35 -18.85 13.62
N THR A 4 39.12 -19.99 14.28
CA THR A 4 37.88 -20.76 14.16
C THR A 4 36.68 -20.01 14.70
N VAL A 5 36.82 -19.32 15.85
CA VAL A 5 35.76 -18.47 16.44
C VAL A 5 35.44 -17.27 15.53
N LYS A 6 36.46 -16.66 14.90
CA LYS A 6 36.25 -15.55 13.95
C LYS A 6 35.48 -15.99 12.71
N ILE A 7 35.77 -17.17 12.16
CA ILE A 7 35.08 -17.70 10.97
C ILE A 7 33.61 -18.01 11.28
N VAL A 8 33.30 -18.58 12.45
CA VAL A 8 31.91 -18.86 12.87
C VAL A 8 31.12 -17.56 13.08
N ALA A 9 31.72 -16.53 13.66
CA ALA A 9 31.08 -15.22 13.83
C ALA A 9 30.76 -14.56 12.48
N ILE A 10 31.66 -14.65 11.51
CA ILE A 10 31.44 -14.10 10.16
C ILE A 10 30.33 -14.89 9.45
N LEU A 11 30.30 -16.22 9.56
CA LEU A 11 29.23 -17.02 8.96
C LEU A 11 27.85 -16.62 9.49
N LEU A 12 27.68 -16.44 10.80
CA LEU A 12 26.42 -16.04 11.43
C LEU A 12 25.92 -14.66 10.95
N PHE A 13 26.81 -13.72 10.62
CA PHE A 13 26.43 -12.43 10.05
C PHE A 13 25.93 -12.54 8.60
N VAL A 14 26.45 -13.49 7.81
CA VAL A 14 26.08 -13.68 6.39
C VAL A 14 24.74 -14.40 6.23
N ILE A 15 24.37 -15.30 7.15
CA ILE A 15 23.06 -15.99 7.11
C ILE A 15 21.90 -15.05 7.45
N ASN A 16 22.15 -14.02 8.28
CA ASN A 16 21.16 -13.00 8.66
C ASN A 16 21.01 -11.88 7.62
N SER A 17 21.92 -11.76 6.64
CA SER A 17 21.87 -10.71 5.61
C SER A 17 21.04 -11.10 4.38
N ASN A 18 20.48 -12.32 4.34
CA ASN A 18 19.47 -12.72 3.36
C ASN A 18 18.04 -12.30 3.77
N CYS A 19 17.94 -11.23 4.56
CA CYS A 19 16.68 -10.60 4.90
C CYS A 19 16.14 -9.89 3.65
N LYS A 20 15.50 -10.65 2.75
CA LYS A 20 14.41 -10.06 1.96
C LYS A 20 13.41 -9.60 2.99
N ALA A 21 13.49 -8.32 3.37
CA ALA A 21 12.58 -7.73 4.34
C ALA A 21 11.16 -8.11 3.90
N GLN A 22 10.49 -8.87 4.76
CA GLN A 22 9.14 -9.30 4.48
C GLN A 22 8.28 -8.04 4.36
N GLN A 23 7.57 -7.90 3.24
CA GLN A 23 6.66 -6.77 3.00
C GLN A 23 5.75 -6.59 4.22
N MET A 24 5.57 -5.34 4.68
CA MET A 24 4.81 -5.07 5.91
C MET A 24 3.38 -5.60 5.88
N VAL A 25 2.71 -5.55 4.72
CA VAL A 25 1.34 -6.00 4.53
C VAL A 25 1.34 -7.35 3.82
N GLN A 26 1.12 -8.44 4.58
CA GLN A 26 1.01 -9.80 4.02
C GLN A 26 -0.44 -10.18 3.71
N VAL A 27 -1.38 -9.72 4.54
CA VAL A 27 -2.83 -9.87 4.37
C VAL A 27 -3.51 -8.50 4.43
N PRO A 28 -4.74 -8.34 3.89
CA PRO A 28 -5.44 -7.04 3.91
C PRO A 28 -5.50 -6.35 5.27
N MET A 29 -5.63 -7.13 6.36
CA MET A 29 -5.66 -6.62 7.74
C MET A 29 -4.36 -5.92 8.16
N ASP A 30 -3.23 -6.37 7.62
CA ASP A 30 -1.94 -5.78 7.94
C ASP A 30 -1.80 -4.33 7.44
N ALA A 31 -2.76 -3.79 6.67
CA ALA A 31 -2.74 -2.38 6.30
C ALA A 31 -2.70 -1.46 7.52
N TYR A 32 -3.24 -1.88 8.67
CA TYR A 32 -3.10 -1.14 9.94
C TYR A 32 -1.63 -0.97 10.36
N LYS A 33 -0.73 -1.91 10.04
CA LYS A 33 0.70 -1.77 10.30
C LYS A 33 1.31 -0.59 9.55
N LEU A 34 0.83 -0.27 8.34
CA LEU A 34 1.25 0.93 7.61
C LEU A 34 0.88 2.20 8.38
N LYS A 35 -0.27 2.21 9.06
CA LYS A 35 -0.70 3.33 9.90
C LYS A 35 0.11 3.41 11.19
N GLU A 36 0.34 2.30 11.87
CA GLU A 36 1.17 2.24 13.07
C GLU A 36 2.61 2.71 12.80
N ASN A 37 3.13 2.42 11.60
CA ASN A 37 4.47 2.77 11.14
C ASN A 37 4.48 3.96 10.17
N GLU A 38 3.46 4.82 10.22
CA GLU A 38 3.22 5.88 9.24
C GLU A 38 4.44 6.81 9.04
N GLN A 39 5.22 7.07 10.10
CA GLN A 39 6.45 7.86 10.04
C GLN A 39 7.50 7.32 9.06
N GLN A 40 7.46 6.03 8.73
CA GLN A 40 8.35 5.44 7.72
C GLN A 40 7.99 5.90 6.29
N PHE A 41 6.78 6.42 6.07
CA PHE A 41 6.23 6.74 4.76
C PHE A 41 5.93 8.23 4.57
N ILE A 42 5.61 8.98 5.62
CA ILE A 42 5.35 10.42 5.51
C ILE A 42 6.56 11.14 4.93
N ASN A 43 6.31 12.13 4.07
CA ASN A 43 7.32 12.88 3.32
C ASN A 43 8.18 12.00 2.39
N LYS A 44 7.72 10.80 2.04
CA LYS A 44 8.38 9.91 1.07
C LYS A 44 7.47 9.61 -0.12
N PRO A 45 8.06 9.16 -1.25
CA PRO A 45 7.29 8.73 -2.41
C PRO A 45 6.27 7.61 -2.11
N LEU A 46 5.06 7.73 -2.67
CA LEU A 46 3.98 6.76 -2.57
C LEU A 46 4.42 5.33 -2.93
N LYS A 47 5.27 5.19 -3.95
CA LYS A 47 5.79 3.89 -4.38
C LYS A 47 6.52 3.13 -3.27
N ASN A 48 7.06 3.81 -2.26
CA ASN A 48 7.71 3.14 -1.14
C ASN A 48 6.68 2.43 -0.25
N LEU A 49 5.54 3.07 0.00
CA LEU A 49 4.41 2.46 0.70
C LEU A 49 3.82 1.31 -0.11
N LEU A 50 3.62 1.49 -1.42
CA LEU A 50 3.03 0.46 -2.28
C LEU A 50 3.89 -0.80 -2.38
N LYS A 51 5.22 -0.68 -2.29
CA LYS A 51 6.14 -1.83 -2.25
C LYS A 51 5.97 -2.70 -1.02
N GLU A 52 5.46 -2.15 0.08
CA GLU A 52 5.19 -2.91 1.31
C GLU A 52 3.87 -3.68 1.26
N ILE A 53 3.11 -3.56 0.17
CA ILE A 53 1.85 -4.24 -0.03
C ILE A 53 2.04 -5.48 -0.89
N LYS A 54 1.90 -6.65 -0.26
CA LYS A 54 1.85 -7.94 -0.95
C LYS A 54 0.48 -8.28 -1.55
N PRO A 55 -0.65 -8.14 -0.84
CA PRO A 55 -1.94 -8.52 -1.40
C PRO A 55 -2.29 -7.63 -2.59
N GLU A 56 -2.92 -8.23 -3.60
CA GLU A 56 -3.33 -7.50 -4.80
C GLU A 56 -4.32 -6.39 -4.46
N ILE A 57 -4.05 -5.19 -4.98
CA ILE A 57 -4.98 -4.08 -4.94
C ILE A 57 -6.00 -4.27 -6.06
N LYS A 58 -7.22 -4.62 -5.70
CA LYS A 58 -8.30 -4.93 -6.64
C LYS A 58 -9.14 -3.72 -7.05
N PHE A 59 -9.13 -2.67 -6.22
CA PHE A 59 -9.90 -1.46 -6.48
C PHE A 59 -9.14 -0.23 -5.99
N VAL A 60 -9.06 0.79 -6.85
CA VAL A 60 -8.52 2.11 -6.55
C VAL A 60 -9.47 3.21 -6.99
N SER A 61 -9.60 4.23 -6.14
CA SER A 61 -10.21 5.51 -6.49
C SER A 61 -9.32 6.65 -5.98
N GLY A 62 -9.21 7.74 -6.75
CA GLY A 62 -8.59 8.98 -6.30
C GLY A 62 -9.64 10.06 -6.07
N THR A 63 -9.51 10.79 -4.96
CA THR A 63 -10.25 12.02 -4.67
C THR A 63 -9.32 13.19 -4.97
N VAL A 64 -9.75 14.08 -5.86
CA VAL A 64 -8.96 15.24 -6.31
C VAL A 64 -9.17 16.47 -5.42
N ASP A 65 -10.27 16.52 -4.66
CA ASP A 65 -10.59 17.60 -3.73
C ASP A 65 -9.61 17.61 -2.54
N TYR A 66 -9.36 18.79 -1.99
CA TYR A 66 -8.40 18.95 -0.90
C TYR A 66 -8.96 18.42 0.45
N PRO A 67 -8.20 17.60 1.19
CA PRO A 67 -6.88 17.06 0.83
C PRO A 67 -6.99 15.87 -0.14
N PRO A 68 -6.17 15.82 -1.22
CA PRO A 68 -6.27 14.77 -2.22
C PRO A 68 -5.74 13.44 -1.69
N PHE A 69 -6.38 12.33 -2.08
CA PHE A 69 -5.98 10.99 -1.63
C PHE A 69 -6.33 9.89 -2.62
N PHE A 70 -5.60 8.78 -2.51
CA PHE A 70 -6.00 7.49 -3.09
C PHE A 70 -6.66 6.62 -2.03
N SER A 71 -7.73 5.92 -2.41
CA SER A 71 -8.32 4.81 -1.66
C SER A 71 -7.97 3.51 -2.37
N PHE A 72 -7.22 2.65 -1.68
CA PHE A 72 -6.86 1.31 -2.12
C PHE A 72 -7.69 0.28 -1.37
N ARG A 73 -8.20 -0.72 -2.10
CA ARG A 73 -8.93 -1.84 -1.52
C ARG A 73 -8.47 -3.17 -2.10
N PHE A 74 -8.54 -4.19 -1.25
CA PHE A 74 -8.16 -5.57 -1.57
C PHE A 74 -9.34 -6.44 -2.03
N ILE A 75 -10.48 -5.80 -2.30
CA ILE A 75 -11.72 -6.40 -2.81
C ILE A 75 -12.12 -5.68 -4.10
N SER A 76 -12.71 -6.42 -5.04
CA SER A 76 -13.13 -5.90 -6.34
C SER A 76 -14.38 -5.03 -6.23
N ARG A 77 -14.66 -4.26 -7.29
CA ARG A 77 -15.87 -3.43 -7.39
C ARG A 77 -17.13 -4.31 -7.35
N GLU A 78 -17.11 -5.45 -8.02
CA GLU A 78 -18.22 -6.39 -8.09
C GLU A 78 -18.51 -7.00 -6.71
N GLU A 79 -17.48 -7.34 -5.95
CA GLU A 79 -17.61 -7.81 -4.57
C GLU A 79 -18.19 -6.72 -3.66
N ILE A 80 -17.75 -5.47 -3.81
CA ILE A 80 -18.31 -4.32 -3.07
C ILE A 80 -19.80 -4.15 -3.38
N MET A 81 -20.18 -4.20 -4.66
CA MET A 81 -21.58 -4.03 -5.09
C MET A 81 -22.50 -5.15 -4.61
N LYS A 82 -21.96 -6.37 -4.43
CA LYS A 82 -22.70 -7.52 -3.91
C LYS A 82 -22.90 -7.48 -2.40
N LYS A 83 -22.02 -6.81 -1.65
CA LYS A 83 -22.18 -6.62 -0.21
C LYS A 83 -23.28 -5.57 0.04
N SER A 84 -24.36 -5.99 0.69
CA SER A 84 -25.52 -5.12 0.93
C SER A 84 -25.17 -3.96 1.86
N ILE A 85 -25.91 -2.86 1.74
CA ILE A 85 -25.80 -1.61 2.54
C ILE A 85 -25.83 -1.88 4.08
N ASN A 86 -26.34 -3.05 4.50
CA ASN A 86 -26.45 -3.45 5.91
C ASN A 86 -25.23 -4.21 6.44
N ASP A 87 -24.37 -4.75 5.57
CA ASP A 87 -23.11 -5.34 5.99
C ASP A 87 -22.04 -4.25 5.91
N ASN A 88 -21.88 -3.52 7.02
CA ASN A 88 -20.96 -2.39 7.16
C ASN A 88 -19.47 -2.79 7.04
N THR A 89 -19.18 -3.96 6.46
CA THR A 89 -17.86 -4.57 6.26
C THR A 89 -17.46 -4.49 4.78
N PHE A 90 -17.24 -3.27 4.30
CA PHE A 90 -16.59 -3.01 2.99
C PHE A 90 -15.11 -3.45 2.91
N GLY A 91 -14.69 -4.36 3.80
CA GLY A 91 -13.31 -4.79 3.98
C GLY A 91 -12.40 -3.69 4.50
N ILE A 92 -11.10 -3.98 4.50
CA ILE A 92 -10.07 -3.00 4.84
C ILE A 92 -9.91 -2.01 3.69
N GLY A 93 -10.03 -0.72 4.02
CA GLY A 93 -9.77 0.38 3.10
C GLY A 93 -8.54 1.17 3.55
N LEU A 94 -7.54 1.25 2.67
CA LEU A 94 -6.32 2.02 2.88
C LEU A 94 -6.43 3.35 2.12
N TYR A 95 -6.32 4.46 2.84
CA TYR A 95 -6.40 5.81 2.30
C TYR A 95 -5.03 6.46 2.46
N VAL A 96 -4.44 6.90 1.36
CA VAL A 96 -3.13 7.56 1.33
C VAL A 96 -3.31 8.95 0.77
N TYR A 97 -3.19 9.94 1.64
CA TYR A 97 -3.23 11.36 1.30
C TYR A 97 -1.87 11.77 0.75
N VAL A 98 -1.89 12.63 -0.26
CA VAL A 98 -0.69 13.11 -0.94
C VAL A 98 -0.65 14.64 -0.92
N LYS A 99 0.55 15.22 -0.99
CA LYS A 99 0.71 16.68 -0.95
C LYS A 99 0.36 17.36 -2.27
N GLU A 100 0.70 16.70 -3.36
CA GLU A 100 0.53 17.23 -4.71
C GLU A 100 -0.92 17.06 -5.20
N PRO A 101 -1.40 17.93 -6.11
CA PRO A 101 -2.70 17.76 -6.74
C PRO A 101 -2.81 16.43 -7.50
N LEU A 102 -4.01 15.84 -7.46
CA LEU A 102 -4.35 14.65 -8.24
C LEU A 102 -5.22 15.05 -9.44
N ASP A 103 -4.97 14.40 -10.57
CA ASP A 103 -5.82 14.47 -11.77
C ASP A 103 -6.51 13.13 -12.04
N TRP A 104 -6.70 12.32 -10.99
CA TRP A 104 -7.38 11.04 -11.08
C TRP A 104 -8.81 11.22 -11.59
N ASN A 105 -9.10 10.68 -12.76
CA ASN A 105 -10.42 10.79 -13.39
C ASN A 105 -10.87 9.41 -13.89
N PHE A 106 -11.92 8.88 -13.28
CA PHE A 106 -12.44 7.55 -13.60
C PHE A 106 -12.99 7.47 -15.03
N ASP A 107 -13.67 8.51 -15.50
CA ASP A 107 -14.36 8.55 -16.80
C ASP A 107 -13.40 8.65 -18.00
N LYS A 108 -12.19 9.18 -17.76
CA LYS A 108 -11.14 9.28 -18.78
C LYS A 108 -10.30 8.00 -18.92
N ARG A 109 -10.51 7.01 -18.07
CA ARG A 109 -9.74 5.75 -18.07
C ARG A 109 -10.45 4.67 -18.90
N PRO A 110 -9.72 3.72 -19.51
CA PRO A 110 -10.34 2.56 -20.15
C PRO A 110 -11.21 1.78 -19.16
N LYS A 111 -12.41 1.36 -19.59
CA LYS A 111 -13.43 0.77 -18.69
C LYS A 111 -12.95 -0.45 -17.90
N ASP A 112 -12.03 -1.23 -18.47
CA ASP A 112 -11.46 -2.46 -17.93
C ASP A 112 -10.35 -2.23 -16.87
N THR A 113 -9.78 -1.02 -16.84
CA THR A 113 -8.69 -0.61 -15.94
C THR A 113 -9.03 0.62 -15.10
N ALA A 114 -10.22 1.20 -15.28
CA ALA A 114 -10.66 2.41 -14.60
C ALA A 114 -10.56 2.33 -13.07
N SER A 115 -10.81 1.15 -12.49
CA SER A 115 -10.70 0.89 -11.06
C SER A 115 -9.43 0.14 -10.63
N LYS A 116 -8.51 -0.16 -11.55
CA LYS A 116 -7.29 -0.93 -11.23
C LYS A 116 -6.11 0.02 -11.09
N TRP A 117 -5.16 -0.37 -10.24
CA TRP A 117 -3.84 0.26 -10.21
C TRP A 117 -2.95 -0.38 -11.27
N THR A 118 -2.49 0.39 -12.25
CA THR A 118 -1.67 -0.10 -13.35
C THR A 118 -0.20 0.28 -13.17
N LYS A 119 0.67 -0.18 -14.08
CA LYS A 119 2.09 0.23 -14.09
C LYS A 119 2.22 1.71 -14.43
N GLU A 120 1.39 2.20 -15.34
CA GLU A 120 1.33 3.61 -15.75
C GLU A 120 0.90 4.49 -14.57
N ASP A 121 -0.01 4.01 -13.71
CA ASP A 121 -0.35 4.71 -12.47
C ASP A 121 0.84 4.78 -11.51
N LEU A 122 1.60 3.69 -11.38
CA LEU A 122 2.80 3.68 -10.55
C LEU A 122 3.87 4.63 -11.09
N GLU A 123 4.05 4.72 -12.41
CA GLU A 123 4.99 5.65 -13.03
C GLU A 123 4.56 7.10 -12.84
N LYS A 124 3.26 7.40 -13.04
CA LYS A 124 2.71 8.74 -12.94
C LYS A 124 2.62 9.24 -11.50
N TYR A 125 2.09 8.42 -10.59
CA TYR A 125 1.74 8.83 -9.22
C TYR A 125 2.69 8.26 -8.16
N GLY A 126 3.58 7.32 -8.50
CA GLY A 126 4.43 6.66 -7.51
C GLY A 126 5.44 7.61 -6.83
N ASN A 127 5.73 8.76 -7.43
CA ASN A 127 6.61 9.77 -6.83
C ASN A 127 5.89 10.82 -5.99
N LEU A 128 4.55 10.78 -5.89
CA LEU A 128 3.80 11.70 -5.04
C LEU A 128 4.18 11.53 -3.58
N THR A 129 4.21 12.63 -2.85
CA THR A 129 4.64 12.67 -1.46
C THR A 129 3.50 12.27 -0.55
N VAL A 130 3.68 11.20 0.22
CA VAL A 130 2.71 10.79 1.23
C VAL A 130 2.64 11.82 2.35
N GLU A 131 1.45 12.33 2.62
CA GLU A 131 1.17 13.27 3.70
C GLU A 131 0.56 12.58 4.92
N ARG A 132 -0.35 11.62 4.69
CA ARG A 132 -1.06 10.90 5.73
C ARG A 132 -1.54 9.54 5.25
N ILE A 133 -1.62 8.59 6.16
CA ILE A 133 -2.24 7.29 6.01
C ILE A 133 -3.46 7.23 6.94
N LYS A 134 -4.56 6.68 6.43
CA LYS A 134 -5.75 6.32 7.20
C LYS A 134 -6.17 4.92 6.77
N VAL A 135 -6.52 4.08 7.74
CA VAL A 135 -7.08 2.75 7.50
C VAL A 135 -8.46 2.71 8.12
N ILE A 136 -9.42 2.11 7.43
CA ILE A 136 -10.77 1.86 7.95
C ILE A 136 -11.13 0.40 7.73
N GLY A 137 -12.10 -0.08 8.50
CA GLY A 137 -12.54 -1.46 8.53
C GLY A 137 -12.57 -1.95 9.98
N LYS A 138 -12.93 -3.21 10.19
CA LYS A 138 -12.78 -3.86 11.49
C LYS A 138 -11.45 -4.60 11.49
N GLU A 139 -10.68 -4.44 12.57
CA GLU A 139 -9.63 -5.40 12.97
C GLU A 139 -10.24 -6.74 13.37
#